data_AF-A0A1J4XEI2-F1
#
_entry.id   AF-A0A1J4XEI2-F1
#
_cell.length_a   1.000
_cell.length_b   1.000
_cell.length_c   1.000
_cell.angle_alpha   90.00
_cell.angle_beta   90.00
_cell.angle_gamma   90.00
#
_symmetry.space_group_name_H-M   'P 1'
#
loop_
_entity.id
_entity.type
_entity.pdbx_description
1 polymer ?
#
loop_
_entity_poly.entity_id
_entity_poly.type
_entity_poly.pdbx_seq_one_letter_code
_entity_poly.pdbx_strand_id
1 'polypeptide(L)'
;MRLTCPCCGACASLEGWTLDSQARGLVAAVVKADLGEGVLDYLALFRDPKGAGLDFAEATKRIDALAAVKNQGQIPRESGPVPITGALIVRGMAEVVAQARKPGAKVMRPLKTHSYLWGVVANLAEQESAAEEERQEEARRNPYRQPRASQRPQVADRLSEQELVGGFAAVRQMLQTGLKGGSNDV
;
A
#
# COMPACT_ATOMS: atom_id res chain seq x y z
N MET A 1 -6.12 28.34 9.62
CA MET A 1 -5.66 27.25 10.54
C MET A 1 -4.14 27.23 10.60
N ARG A 2 -3.50 26.96 11.74
CA ARG A 2 -2.02 26.82 11.86
C ARG A 2 -1.65 25.35 11.67
N LEU A 3 -0.76 25.07 10.72
CA LEU A 3 -0.22 23.74 10.46
C LEU A 3 1.27 23.71 10.81
N THR A 4 1.74 22.57 11.33
CA THR A 4 3.13 22.33 11.69
C THR A 4 3.63 21.07 10.98
N CYS A 5 4.76 21.19 10.27
CA CYS A 5 5.39 20.07 9.59
C CYS A 5 5.98 19.09 10.62
N PRO A 6 5.60 17.80 10.62
CA PRO A 6 6.13 16.82 11.57
C PRO A 6 7.61 16.48 11.32
N CYS A 7 8.14 16.80 10.13
CA CYS A 7 9.52 16.46 9.76
C CYS A 7 10.54 17.53 10.19
N CYS A 8 10.17 18.82 10.15
CA CYS A 8 11.11 19.92 10.41
C CYS A 8 10.57 21.02 11.35
N GLY A 9 9.33 20.93 11.81
CA GLY A 9 8.72 21.93 12.70
C GLY A 9 8.30 23.24 12.02
N ALA A 10 8.45 23.37 10.69
CA ALA A 10 8.00 24.54 9.95
C ALA A 10 6.51 24.80 10.20
N CYS A 11 6.17 26.03 10.59
CA CYS A 11 4.81 26.45 10.88
C CYS A 11 4.34 27.45 9.82
N ALA A 12 3.17 27.21 9.22
CA ALA A 12 2.54 28.17 8.31
C ALA A 12 1.01 28.09 8.41
N SER A 13 0.33 29.08 7.85
CA SER A 13 -1.13 29.02 7.69
C SER A 13 -1.50 27.92 6.70
N LEU A 14 -2.71 27.36 6.81
CA LEU A 14 -3.24 26.34 5.89
C LEU A 14 -3.07 26.76 4.43
N GLU A 15 -3.37 28.03 4.13
CA GLU A 15 -3.27 28.62 2.80
C GLU A 15 -1.84 28.52 2.28
N GLY A 16 -0.82 28.76 3.12
CA GLY A 16 0.59 28.63 2.75
C GLY A 16 0.99 27.22 2.29
N TRP A 17 0.29 26.18 2.74
CA TRP A 17 0.53 24.79 2.31
C TRP A 17 -0.27 24.41 1.07
N THR A 18 -1.40 25.08 0.80
CA THR A 18 -2.33 24.68 -0.27
C THR A 18 -2.27 25.58 -1.50
N LEU A 19 -1.77 26.81 -1.40
CA LEU A 19 -1.89 27.80 -2.48
C LEU A 19 -1.00 27.47 -3.68
N ASP A 20 0.13 26.80 -3.44
CA ASP A 20 1.07 26.41 -4.48
C ASP A 20 0.36 25.57 -5.56
N SER A 21 0.34 26.08 -6.79
CA SER A 21 -0.34 25.44 -7.92
C SER A 21 0.39 24.19 -8.39
N GLN A 22 1.71 24.14 -8.27
CA GLN A 22 2.51 22.99 -8.68
C GLN A 22 2.37 21.86 -7.66
N ALA A 23 2.34 22.17 -6.36
CA ALA A 23 2.08 21.17 -5.33
C ALA A 23 0.70 20.52 -5.51
N ARG A 24 -0.33 21.31 -5.80
CA ARG A 24 -1.68 20.80 -6.14
C ARG A 24 -1.67 19.97 -7.42
N GLY A 25 -0.92 20.40 -8.44
CA GLY A 25 -0.73 19.65 -9.68
C GLY A 25 -0.11 18.26 -9.44
N LEU A 26 0.93 18.18 -8.61
CA LEU A 26 1.55 16.91 -8.23
C LEU A 26 0.55 15.98 -7.53
N VAL A 27 -0.21 16.49 -6.56
CA VAL A 27 -1.22 15.68 -5.85
C VAL A 27 -2.28 15.15 -6.83
N ALA A 28 -2.76 16.00 -7.74
CA ALA A 28 -3.71 15.59 -8.76
C ALA A 28 -3.13 14.51 -9.70
N ALA A 29 -1.87 14.65 -10.12
CA ALA A 29 -1.18 13.65 -10.95
C ALA A 29 -1.04 12.30 -10.23
N VAL A 30 -0.68 12.33 -8.95
CA VAL A 30 -0.58 11.12 -8.11
C VAL A 30 -1.93 10.40 -7.99
N VAL A 31 -3.01 11.14 -7.72
CA VAL A 31 -4.37 10.57 -7.62
C VAL A 31 -4.81 9.99 -8.96
N LYS A 32 -4.60 10.73 -10.06
CA LYS A 32 -4.95 10.28 -11.41
C LYS A 32 -4.17 9.03 -11.83
N ALA A 33 -2.90 8.92 -11.42
CA ALA A 33 -2.07 7.78 -11.74
C ALA A 33 -2.45 6.52 -10.94
N ASP A 34 -3.20 6.66 -9.84
CA ASP A 34 -3.67 5.54 -9.01
C ASP A 34 -2.50 4.62 -8.58
N LEU A 35 -1.48 5.24 -7.99
CA LEU A 35 -0.21 4.60 -7.62
C LEU A 35 -0.14 4.17 -6.13
N GLY A 36 -1.24 4.32 -5.38
CA GLY A 36 -1.34 3.94 -3.98
C GLY A 36 -0.51 4.79 -3.01
N GLU A 37 -0.52 4.40 -1.73
CA GLU A 37 0.02 5.18 -0.61
C GLU A 37 1.56 5.30 -0.60
N GLY A 38 2.28 4.38 -1.25
CA GLY A 38 3.76 4.33 -1.24
C GLY A 38 4.47 5.29 -2.20
N VAL A 39 3.72 6.01 -3.03
CA VAL A 39 4.30 6.86 -4.09
C VAL A 39 5.10 8.05 -3.55
N LEU A 40 4.67 8.63 -2.42
CA LEU A 40 5.38 9.76 -1.80
C LEU A 40 6.72 9.33 -1.20
N ASP A 41 6.75 8.15 -0.56
CA ASP A 41 7.97 7.53 -0.05
C ASP A 41 8.95 7.22 -1.18
N TYR A 42 8.43 6.77 -2.33
CA TYR A 42 9.23 6.54 -3.52
C TYR A 42 9.78 7.85 -4.12
N LEU A 43 8.96 8.90 -4.22
CA LEU A 43 9.40 10.23 -4.69
C LEU A 43 10.51 10.83 -3.81
N ALA A 44 10.51 10.53 -2.50
CA ALA A 44 11.56 10.97 -1.59
C ALA A 44 12.96 10.42 -1.93
N LEU A 45 13.05 9.33 -2.72
CA LEU A 45 14.32 8.78 -3.19
C LEU A 45 15.00 9.62 -4.28
N PHE A 46 14.26 10.52 -4.93
CA PHE A 46 14.79 11.44 -5.95
C PHE A 46 15.37 12.73 -5.35
N ARG A 47 15.15 12.97 -4.05
CA ARG A 47 15.69 14.15 -3.35
C ARG A 47 17.20 14.01 -3.18
N ASP A 48 17.92 15.11 -3.37
CA ASP A 48 19.36 15.16 -3.15
C ASP A 48 19.66 15.03 -1.65
N PRO A 49 20.52 14.08 -1.22
CA PRO A 49 20.93 13.97 0.17
C PRO A 49 21.63 15.22 0.72
N LYS A 50 22.19 16.08 -0.15
CA LYS A 50 22.85 17.34 0.22
C LYS A 50 21.87 18.51 0.47
N GLY A 51 20.57 18.26 0.39
CA GLY A 51 19.54 19.20 0.82
C GLY A 51 18.83 19.98 -0.30
N ALA A 52 19.16 19.72 -1.57
CA ALA A 52 18.36 20.26 -2.67
C ALA A 52 16.98 19.56 -2.69
N GLY A 53 15.92 20.36 -2.54
CA GLY A 53 14.54 19.90 -2.63
C GLY A 53 14.22 19.37 -4.03
N LEU A 54 13.27 18.44 -4.11
CA LEU A 54 12.70 18.01 -5.39
C LEU A 54 11.64 19.03 -5.80
N ASP A 55 11.85 19.67 -6.94
CA ASP A 55 10.88 20.59 -7.54
C ASP A 55 9.55 19.88 -7.88
N PHE A 56 8.42 20.54 -7.65
CA PHE A 56 7.09 19.95 -7.85
C PHE A 56 6.80 19.66 -9.32
N ALA A 57 7.26 20.49 -10.25
CA ALA A 57 7.09 20.24 -11.68
C ALA A 57 7.93 19.03 -12.13
N GLU A 58 9.16 18.92 -11.64
CA GLU A 58 10.00 17.72 -11.89
C GLU A 58 9.41 16.45 -11.27
N ALA A 59 8.87 16.54 -10.05
CA ALA A 59 8.15 15.43 -9.43
C ALA A 59 6.94 15.01 -10.27
N THR A 60 6.18 15.97 -10.81
CA THR A 60 5.01 15.72 -11.65
C THR A 60 5.40 15.00 -12.93
N LYS A 61 6.44 15.46 -13.64
CA LYS A 61 6.97 14.77 -14.83
C LYS A 61 7.34 13.32 -14.56
N ARG A 62 7.93 13.03 -13.39
CA ARG A 62 8.27 11.66 -12.96
C ARG A 62 7.02 10.80 -12.76
N ILE A 63 5.98 11.34 -12.12
CA ILE A 63 4.71 10.65 -11.93
C ILE A 63 4.01 10.40 -13.28
N ASP A 64 4.00 11.38 -14.18
CA ASP A 64 3.39 11.23 -15.50
C ASP A 64 4.11 10.16 -16.33
N ALA A 65 5.44 10.07 -16.24
CA ALA A 65 6.21 9.01 -16.88
C ALA A 65 5.85 7.61 -16.32
N LEU A 66 5.64 7.49 -15.01
CA LEU A 66 5.15 6.25 -14.40
C LEU A 66 3.74 5.90 -14.86
N ALA A 67 2.84 6.88 -14.90
CA ALA A 67 1.46 6.71 -15.34
C ALA A 67 1.40 6.27 -16.80
N ALA A 68 2.24 6.82 -17.67
CA ALA A 68 2.34 6.41 -19.07
C ALA A 68 2.71 4.93 -19.22
N VAL A 69 3.71 4.45 -18.47
CA VAL A 69 4.11 3.03 -18.48
C VAL A 69 3.03 2.13 -17.87
N LYS A 70 2.38 2.55 -16.78
CA LYS A 70 1.23 1.84 -16.20
C LYS A 70 0.10 1.68 -17.22
N ASN A 71 -0.24 2.74 -17.95
CA ASN A 71 -1.29 2.72 -18.96
C ASN A 71 -0.92 1.87 -20.18
N GLN A 72 0.36 1.82 -20.53
CA GLN A 72 0.85 0.95 -21.60
C GLN A 72 0.77 -0.54 -21.21
N GLY A 73 0.86 -0.87 -19.92
CA GLY A 73 0.78 -2.23 -19.42
C GLY A 73 2.02 -3.10 -19.72
N GLN A 74 3.11 -2.49 -20.19
CA GLN A 74 4.34 -3.19 -20.51
C GLN A 74 5.57 -2.30 -20.34
N ILE A 75 6.69 -2.91 -19.94
CA ILE A 75 7.99 -2.25 -19.84
C ILE A 75 8.81 -2.58 -21.08
N PRO A 76 9.31 -1.59 -21.84
CA PRO A 76 10.25 -1.85 -22.92
C PRO A 76 11.61 -2.30 -22.35
N ARG A 77 12.06 -3.50 -22.74
CA ARG A 77 13.40 -4.02 -22.47
C ARG A 77 14.05 -4.49 -23.77
N GLU A 78 15.38 -4.55 -23.77
CA GLU A 78 16.18 -5.08 -24.88
C GLU A 78 15.86 -6.56 -25.15
N SER A 79 15.55 -7.32 -24.10
CA SER A 79 15.11 -8.72 -24.17
C SER A 79 13.66 -8.92 -24.65
N GLY A 80 12.95 -7.84 -25.01
CA GLY A 80 11.54 -7.84 -25.37
C GLY A 80 10.64 -7.15 -24.33
N PRO A 81 9.41 -6.75 -24.71
CA PRO A 81 8.47 -6.10 -23.81
C PRO A 81 8.04 -7.07 -22.70
N VAL A 82 8.09 -6.61 -21.45
CA VAL A 82 7.64 -7.38 -20.28
C VAL A 82 6.25 -6.89 -19.88
N PRO A 83 5.21 -7.76 -19.87
CA PRO A 83 3.88 -7.37 -19.42
C PRO A 83 3.89 -7.06 -17.93
N ILE A 84 3.20 -5.99 -17.53
CA ILE A 84 3.14 -5.56 -16.14
C ILE A 84 1.73 -5.12 -15.74
N THR A 85 1.42 -5.32 -14.46
CA THR A 85 0.19 -4.82 -13.83
C THR A 85 0.50 -3.61 -12.93
N GLY A 86 -0.51 -2.77 -12.68
CA GLY A 86 -0.37 -1.66 -11.72
C GLY A 86 0.07 -2.13 -10.33
N ALA A 87 -0.42 -3.30 -9.89
CA ALA A 87 -0.02 -3.92 -8.62
C ALA A 87 1.49 -4.25 -8.54
N LEU A 88 2.08 -4.69 -9.65
CA LEU A 88 3.52 -4.95 -9.73
C LEU A 88 4.34 -3.66 -9.58
N ILE A 89 3.87 -2.55 -10.16
CA ILE A 89 4.52 -1.24 -9.99
C ILE A 89 4.47 -0.81 -8.52
N VAL A 90 3.31 -0.92 -7.86
CA VAL A 90 3.15 -0.56 -6.44
C VAL A 90 4.06 -1.40 -5.56
N ARG A 91 4.10 -2.72 -5.77
CA ARG A 91 5.00 -3.64 -5.06
C ARG A 91 6.47 -3.31 -5.32
N GLY A 92 6.83 -3.04 -6.57
CA GLY A 92 8.19 -2.64 -6.95
C GLY A 92 8.62 -1.35 -6.26
N MET A 93 7.76 -0.32 -6.18
CA MET A 93 8.06 0.91 -5.46
C MET A 93 8.32 0.64 -3.97
N ALA A 94 7.46 -0.16 -3.33
CA ALA A 94 7.63 -0.54 -1.93
C ALA A 94 8.95 -1.29 -1.70
N GLU A 95 9.32 -2.20 -2.59
CA GLU A 95 10.58 -2.93 -2.50
C GLU A 95 11.80 -2.01 -2.66
N VAL A 96 11.78 -1.10 -3.64
CA VAL A 96 12.87 -0.12 -3.82
C VAL A 96 13.04 0.78 -2.59
N VAL A 97 11.94 1.24 -2.00
CA VAL A 97 11.96 2.03 -0.75
C VAL A 97 12.55 1.19 0.40
N ALA A 98 12.12 -0.06 0.56
CA ALA A 98 12.62 -0.94 1.60
C ALA A 98 14.13 -1.22 1.42
N GLN A 99 14.59 -1.43 0.19
CA GLN A 99 16.01 -1.62 -0.12
C GLN A 99 16.84 -0.36 0.15
N ALA A 100 16.31 0.83 -0.17
CA ALA A 100 16.98 2.11 0.07
C ALA A 100 17.12 2.48 1.56
N ARG A 101 16.28 1.90 2.44
CA ARG A 101 16.34 2.10 3.90
C ARG A 101 17.37 1.19 4.59
N LYS A 102 17.87 0.14 3.93
CA LYS A 102 18.83 -0.79 4.53
C LYS A 102 20.22 -0.15 4.71
N PRO A 103 20.96 -0.46 5.79
CA PRO A 103 22.35 -0.04 5.93
C PRO A 103 23.19 -0.65 4.79
N GLY A 104 24.02 0.17 4.13
CA GLY A 104 24.80 -0.25 2.96
C GLY A 104 23.97 -0.45 1.68
N ALA A 105 22.80 0.20 1.57
CA ALA A 105 21.91 0.08 0.43
C ALA A 105 22.64 0.26 -0.92
N LYS A 106 22.41 -0.69 -1.83
CA LYS A 106 22.88 -0.61 -3.23
C LYS A 106 22.16 0.49 -4.03
N VAL A 107 21.00 0.94 -3.56
CA VAL A 107 20.22 2.01 -4.19
C VAL A 107 20.93 3.34 -3.93
N MET A 108 21.65 3.82 -4.95
CA MET A 108 22.33 5.10 -4.88
C MET A 108 21.29 6.24 -4.94
N ARG A 109 21.15 6.96 -3.83
CA ARG A 109 20.38 8.22 -3.78
C ARG A 109 21.30 9.38 -4.20
N PRO A 110 20.82 10.36 -4.97
CA PRO A 110 19.46 10.47 -5.51
C PRO A 110 19.24 9.56 -6.73
N LEU A 111 18.03 8.99 -6.85
CA LEU A 111 17.62 8.35 -8.09
C LEU A 111 17.51 9.40 -9.21
N LYS A 112 18.05 9.09 -10.39
CA LYS A 112 17.95 9.97 -11.56
C LYS A 112 16.73 9.68 -12.43
N THR A 113 16.36 8.40 -12.56
CA THR A 113 15.30 7.88 -13.44
C THR A 113 14.58 6.70 -12.79
N HIS A 114 13.51 6.19 -13.43
CA HIS A 114 12.80 4.98 -13.02
C HIS A 114 13.48 3.68 -13.46
N SER A 115 14.66 3.73 -14.08
CA SER A 115 15.34 2.55 -14.64
C SER A 115 15.57 1.45 -13.60
N TYR A 116 15.91 1.84 -12.36
CA TYR A 116 16.07 0.88 -11.27
C TYR A 116 14.74 0.20 -10.89
N LEU A 117 13.65 0.97 -10.82
CA LEU A 117 12.31 0.44 -10.55
C LEU A 117 11.91 -0.56 -11.62
N TRP A 118 12.15 -0.26 -12.91
CA TRP A 118 11.85 -1.18 -14.01
C TRP A 118 12.67 -2.46 -13.96
N GLY A 119 13.90 -2.40 -13.44
CA GLY A 119 14.68 -3.58 -13.09
C GLY A 119 13.95 -4.48 -12.10
N VAL A 120 13.54 -3.91 -10.97
CA VAL A 120 12.82 -4.62 -9.90
C VAL A 120 11.47 -5.16 -10.37
N VAL A 121 10.66 -4.34 -11.04
CA VAL A 121 9.33 -4.71 -11.52
C VAL A 121 9.39 -5.86 -12.53
N ALA A 122 10.37 -5.85 -13.45
CA ALA A 122 10.54 -6.94 -14.39
C ALA A 122 10.94 -8.25 -13.69
N ASN A 123 11.81 -8.19 -12.68
CA ASN A 123 12.15 -9.37 -11.89
C ASN A 123 10.93 -9.92 -11.13
N LEU A 124 10.07 -9.03 -10.62
CA LEU A 124 8.80 -9.43 -9.97
C LEU A 124 7.83 -10.06 -10.98
N ALA A 125 7.74 -9.52 -12.20
CA ALA A 125 6.90 -10.08 -13.26
C ALA A 125 7.35 -11.50 -13.65
N GLU A 126 8.66 -11.72 -13.78
CA GLU A 126 9.24 -13.03 -14.08
C GLU A 126 9.01 -14.05 -12.95
N GLN A 127 9.09 -13.60 -11.69
CA GLN A 127 8.74 -14.44 -10.54
C GLN A 127 7.25 -14.82 -10.53
N GLU A 128 6.36 -13.89 -10.90
CA GLU A 128 4.93 -14.18 -11.00
C GLU A 128 4.60 -15.15 -12.14
N SER A 129 5.24 -15.00 -13.31
CA SER A 129 5.05 -15.95 -14.41
C SER A 129 5.57 -17.33 -14.07
N ALA A 130 6.77 -17.43 -13.48
CA ALA A 130 7.33 -18.71 -13.05
C ALA A 130 6.45 -19.40 -11.99
N ALA A 131 5.96 -18.65 -11.01
CA ALA A 131 5.06 -19.18 -9.99
C ALA A 131 3.69 -19.60 -10.55
N GLU A 132 3.21 -18.94 -11.61
CA GLU A 132 1.96 -19.31 -12.28
C GLU A 132 2.13 -20.58 -13.12
N GLU A 133 3.24 -20.72 -13.85
CA GLU A 133 3.59 -21.94 -14.58
C GLU A 133 3.71 -23.13 -13.63
N GLU A 134 4.40 -22.99 -12.49
CA GLU A 134 4.52 -24.05 -11.48
C GLU A 134 3.15 -24.45 -10.92
N ARG A 135 2.27 -23.47 -10.63
CA ARG A 135 0.88 -23.75 -10.20
C ARG A 135 0.09 -24.52 -11.26
N GLN A 136 0.24 -24.15 -12.53
CA GLN A 136 -0.45 -24.83 -13.63
C GLN A 136 0.09 -26.24 -13.84
N GLU A 137 1.41 -26.44 -13.76
CA GLU A 137 2.03 -27.77 -13.83
C GLU A 137 1.61 -28.65 -12.65
N GLU A 138 1.57 -28.12 -11.43
CA GLU A 138 1.10 -28.85 -10.26
C GLU A 138 -0.39 -29.24 -10.41
N ALA A 139 -1.23 -28.32 -10.92
CA ALA A 139 -2.64 -28.61 -11.19
C ALA A 139 -2.82 -29.69 -12.27
N ARG A 140 -1.97 -29.70 -13.31
CA ARG A 140 -1.95 -30.75 -14.33
C ARG A 140 -1.45 -32.09 -13.78
N ARG A 141 -0.43 -32.06 -12.91
CA ARG A 141 0.16 -33.25 -12.28
C ARG A 141 -0.76 -33.87 -11.23
N ASN A 142 -1.54 -33.04 -10.53
CA ASN A 142 -2.42 -33.48 -9.45
C ASN A 142 -3.80 -32.79 -9.50
N PRO A 143 -4.70 -33.23 -10.39
CA PRO A 143 -6.03 -32.64 -10.54
C PRO A 143 -6.93 -32.79 -9.30
N TYR A 144 -6.57 -33.65 -8.35
CA TYR A 144 -7.30 -33.86 -7.09
C TYR A 144 -6.78 -32.98 -5.93
N ARG A 145 -5.60 -32.37 -6.08
CA ARG A 145 -5.07 -31.38 -5.13
C ARG A 145 -5.50 -29.98 -5.57
N GLN A 146 -6.80 -29.79 -5.77
CA GLN A 146 -7.32 -28.43 -5.76
C GLN A 146 -6.95 -27.86 -4.39
N PRO A 147 -6.34 -26.65 -4.30
CA PRO A 147 -6.35 -25.96 -3.03
C PRO A 147 -7.83 -25.86 -2.69
N ARG A 148 -8.25 -26.49 -1.59
CA ARG A 148 -9.47 -26.06 -0.93
C ARG A 148 -9.21 -24.60 -0.70
N ALA A 149 -9.76 -23.75 -1.58
CA ALA A 149 -10.00 -22.37 -1.26
C ALA A 149 -10.55 -22.46 0.14
N SER A 150 -9.81 -21.93 1.09
CA SER A 150 -10.30 -21.78 2.43
C SER A 150 -11.51 -20.89 2.27
N GLN A 151 -12.66 -21.52 2.03
CA GLN A 151 -13.92 -21.16 2.60
C GLN A 151 -13.63 -21.14 4.09
N ARG A 152 -12.94 -20.07 4.53
CA ARG A 152 -13.20 -19.48 5.81
C ARG A 152 -14.72 -19.36 5.75
N PRO A 153 -15.48 -20.09 6.59
CA PRO A 153 -16.89 -19.80 6.71
C PRO A 153 -16.93 -18.28 6.88
N GLN A 154 -17.69 -17.59 6.04
CA GLN A 154 -18.09 -16.24 6.38
C GLN A 154 -18.85 -16.42 7.67
N VAL A 155 -18.14 -16.33 8.79
CA VAL A 155 -18.76 -16.11 10.08
C VAL A 155 -19.46 -14.80 9.83
N ALA A 156 -20.78 -14.88 9.64
CA ALA A 156 -21.64 -13.74 9.45
C ALA A 156 -21.51 -12.94 10.74
N ASP A 157 -20.53 -12.05 10.76
CA ASP A 157 -20.30 -11.12 11.85
C ASP A 157 -21.36 -10.03 11.69
N ARG A 158 -22.53 -10.33 12.23
CA ARG A 158 -23.59 -9.41 12.63
C ARG A 158 -24.58 -10.22 13.45
N LEU A 159 -24.26 -10.40 14.73
CA LEU A 159 -25.33 -10.42 15.71
C LEU A 159 -26.03 -9.06 15.57
N SER A 160 -27.34 -9.10 15.35
CA SER A 160 -28.14 -7.88 15.29
C SER A 160 -28.03 -7.12 16.63
N GLU A 161 -28.14 -5.80 16.63
CA GLU A 161 -28.11 -5.00 17.88
C GLU A 161 -29.11 -5.53 18.92
N GLN A 162 -30.22 -6.11 18.48
CA GLN A 162 -31.24 -6.71 19.33
C GLN A 162 -30.74 -7.97 20.05
N GLU A 163 -29.91 -8.81 19.40
CA GLU A 163 -29.34 -10.02 20.01
C GLU A 163 -28.23 -9.68 21.01
N LEU A 164 -27.45 -8.63 20.75
CA LEU A 164 -26.46 -8.13 21.71
C LEU A 164 -27.14 -7.53 22.94
N VAL A 165 -28.16 -6.69 22.75
CA VAL A 165 -28.92 -6.09 23.86
C VAL A 165 -29.65 -7.18 24.67
N GLY A 166 -30.22 -8.19 24.00
CA GLY A 166 -30.84 -9.35 24.67
C GLY A 166 -29.85 -10.18 25.48
N GLY A 167 -28.64 -10.43 24.95
CA GLY A 167 -27.58 -11.16 25.64
C GLY A 167 -27.08 -10.44 26.90
N PHE A 168 -26.85 -9.13 26.81
CA PHE A 168 -26.42 -8.34 27.98
C PHE A 168 -27.54 -8.18 29.03
N ALA A 169 -28.82 -8.13 28.61
CA ALA A 169 -29.95 -8.13 29.54
C ALA A 169 -30.04 -9.45 30.34
N ALA A 170 -29.84 -10.59 29.67
CA ALA A 170 -29.84 -11.91 30.31
C ALA A 170 -28.69 -12.06 31.32
N VAL A 171 -27.48 -11.62 30.97
CA VAL A 171 -26.32 -11.63 31.89
C VAL A 171 -26.54 -10.71 33.09
N ARG A 172 -27.12 -9.53 32.89
CA ARG A 172 -27.47 -8.60 33.99
C ARG A 172 -28.52 -9.20 34.92
N GLN A 173 -29.52 -9.90 34.38
CA GLN A 173 -30.55 -10.56 35.18
C GLN A 173 -29.96 -11.72 36.00
N MET A 174 -29.05 -12.51 35.43
CA MET A 174 -28.34 -13.57 36.15
C MET A 174 -27.49 -13.03 37.31
N LEU A 175 -26.81 -11.90 37.12
CA LEU A 175 -26.04 -11.26 38.19
C LEU A 175 -26.96 -10.70 39.29
N GLN A 176 -28.13 -10.16 38.93
CA GLN A 176 -29.12 -9.66 39.89
C GLN A 176 -29.80 -10.78 40.68
N THR A 177 -30.06 -11.94 40.07
CA THR A 177 -30.61 -13.11 40.77
C THR A 177 -29.53 -13.82 41.59
N GLY A 178 -28.27 -13.82 41.14
CA GLY A 178 -27.13 -14.34 41.91
C GLY A 178 -26.80 -13.53 43.16
N LEU A 179 -27.10 -12.22 43.17
CA LEU A 179 -26.91 -11.33 44.31
C LEU A 179 -28.04 -11.38 45.36
N LYS A 180 -29.16 -12.07 45.10
CA LYS A 180 -30.31 -12.16 46.03
C LYS A 180 -30.38 -13.48 46.84
N GLY A 181 -29.34 -14.31 46.78
CA GLY A 181 -29.28 -15.59 47.50
C GLY A 181 -28.63 -15.57 48.89
N GLY A 182 -28.49 -14.41 49.54
CA GLY A 182 -27.81 -14.28 50.82
C GLY A 182 -28.57 -13.43 51.84
N SER A 183 -29.67 -13.94 52.38
CA SER A 183 -30.21 -13.53 53.71
C SER A 183 -31.41 -14.40 54.11
N ASN A 184 -31.17 -15.44 54.92
CA ASN A 184 -31.82 -15.72 56.21
C ASN A 184 -31.64 -17.19 56.59
N ASP A 185 -30.90 -17.44 57.67
CA ASP A 185 -31.25 -18.31 58.80
C ASP A 185 -29.99 -18.57 59.66
N VAL A 186 -29.73 -17.66 60.62
CA VAL A 186 -29.34 -17.94 62.03
C VAL A 186 -29.82 -16.77 62.88
#